data_AF-A0A2M7PG55-F1
#
_entry.id   AF-A0A2M7PG55-F1
#
_cell.length_a   1.000
_cell.length_b   1.000
_cell.length_c   1.000
_cell.angle_alpha   90.00
_cell.angle_beta   90.00
_cell.angle_gamma   90.00
#
_symmetry.space_group_name_H-M   'P 1'
#
loop_
_entity.id
_entity.type
_entity.pdbx_description
1 polymer ?
#
loop_
_entity_poly.entity_id
_entity_poly.type
_entity_poly.pdbx_seq_one_letter_code
_entity_poly.pdbx_strand_id
1 'polypeptide(L)'
;MRRYIGKIMASFFCLLIITAGVLIIPSPHANALTYKLTDAYPTARNGWDGGAFWVHEINGGQEVKKFKSFCLEKSERFNWDTSYNGTIDPYAIKGGNESPSDATPGQDELDDKTAYLYLKYLGSYSAAGSSTAAIDQAYQAAIWYIEDEITTDLTGDALALYTEASNTEFTNNGRVAVLNLYDDAGNLKQSQTYLVPEPATIMLLGFGLLSLGMAVRRRKQ
;
A
#
# COMPACT_ATOMS: atom_id res chain seq x y z
N MET A 1 25.45 -43.31 36.36
CA MET A 1 24.47 -43.36 35.25
C MET A 1 23.10 -42.73 35.58
N ARG A 2 22.51 -42.92 36.77
CA ARG A 2 21.18 -42.34 37.12
C ARG A 2 21.06 -40.80 37.12
N ARG A 3 22.16 -40.04 37.26
CA ARG A 3 22.13 -38.56 37.30
C ARG A 3 22.07 -37.85 35.93
N TYR A 4 22.35 -38.55 34.83
CA TYR A 4 22.35 -37.94 33.48
C TYR A 4 20.99 -38.01 32.76
N ILE A 5 20.14 -38.99 33.13
CA ILE A 5 18.82 -39.21 32.51
C ILE A 5 17.84 -38.08 32.87
N GLY A 6 17.89 -37.56 34.10
CA GLY A 6 16.98 -36.50 34.56
C GLY A 6 17.18 -35.14 33.87
N LYS A 7 18.41 -34.80 33.47
CA LYS A 7 18.70 -33.53 32.77
C LYS A 7 18.28 -33.55 31.30
N ILE A 8 18.32 -34.71 30.65
CA ILE A 8 17.87 -34.88 29.27
C ILE A 8 16.34 -34.84 29.21
N MET A 9 15.64 -35.49 30.14
CA MET A 9 14.17 -35.44 30.20
C MET A 9 13.60 -34.04 30.47
N ALA A 10 14.23 -33.24 31.34
CA ALA A 10 13.78 -31.86 31.59
C ALA A 10 13.95 -30.95 30.35
N SER A 11 14.99 -31.18 29.55
CA SER A 11 15.24 -30.39 28.32
C SER A 11 14.29 -30.76 27.18
N PHE A 12 13.88 -32.03 27.07
CA PHE A 12 12.86 -32.46 26.11
C PHE A 12 11.45 -31.97 26.48
N PHE A 13 11.11 -31.94 27.78
CA PHE A 13 9.81 -31.42 28.22
C PHE A 13 9.66 -29.92 27.98
N CYS A 14 10.74 -29.14 28.15
CA CYS A 14 10.74 -27.70 27.88
C CYS A 14 10.64 -27.40 26.36
N LEU A 15 11.30 -28.21 25.51
CA LEU A 15 11.24 -28.07 24.06
C LEU A 15 9.84 -28.43 23.51
N LEU A 16 9.15 -29.39 24.11
CA LEU A 16 7.81 -29.83 23.70
C LEU A 16 6.71 -28.83 24.10
N ILE A 17 6.90 -28.07 25.19
CA ILE A 17 6.00 -26.99 25.61
C ILE A 17 6.13 -25.78 24.69
N ILE A 18 7.34 -25.50 24.16
CA ILE A 18 7.55 -24.41 23.20
C ILE A 18 6.95 -24.77 21.82
N THR A 19 6.98 -26.02 21.38
CA THR A 19 6.35 -26.43 20.11
C THR A 19 4.82 -26.56 20.20
N ALA A 20 4.28 -26.98 21.35
CA ALA A 20 2.82 -27.05 21.55
C ALA A 20 2.17 -25.68 21.80
N GLY A 21 2.88 -24.74 22.45
CA GLY A 21 2.37 -23.39 22.72
C GLY A 21 2.21 -22.50 21.48
N VAL A 22 2.91 -22.81 20.38
CA VAL A 22 2.80 -22.07 19.11
C VAL A 22 1.62 -22.54 18.25
N LEU A 23 1.03 -23.72 18.54
CA LEU A 23 -0.02 -24.33 17.74
C LEU A 23 -1.46 -24.03 18.20
N ILE A 24 -1.63 -23.31 19.31
CA ILE A 24 -2.95 -22.87 19.81
C ILE A 24 -3.05 -21.34 19.74
N ILE A 25 -2.58 -20.76 18.65
CA ILE A 25 -3.06 -19.44 18.25
C ILE A 25 -4.44 -19.71 17.66
N PRO A 26 -5.56 -19.27 18.28
CA PRO A 26 -6.84 -19.33 17.62
C PRO A 26 -6.66 -18.66 16.26
N SER A 27 -6.91 -19.40 15.18
CA SER A 27 -6.95 -18.83 13.84
C SER A 27 -7.88 -17.63 13.96
N PRO A 28 -7.40 -16.39 13.78
CA PRO A 28 -8.35 -15.30 13.64
C PRO A 28 -9.22 -15.73 12.47
N HIS A 29 -10.54 -15.82 12.69
CA HIS A 29 -11.47 -15.88 11.58
C HIS A 29 -11.03 -14.76 10.65
N ALA A 30 -10.53 -15.12 9.47
CA ALA A 30 -9.98 -14.17 8.53
C ALA A 30 -11.17 -13.35 8.02
N ASN A 31 -11.48 -12.26 8.71
CA ASN A 31 -12.40 -11.29 8.14
C ASN A 31 -11.70 -10.74 6.89
N ALA A 32 -12.41 -10.74 5.77
CA ALA A 32 -11.92 -10.08 4.57
C ALA A 32 -11.61 -8.61 4.91
N LEU A 33 -10.45 -8.14 4.48
CA LEU A 33 -10.12 -6.72 4.59
C LEU A 33 -11.07 -5.94 3.69
N THR A 34 -11.64 -4.88 4.24
CA THR A 34 -12.47 -3.95 3.49
C THR A 34 -11.86 -2.55 3.57
N TYR A 35 -12.18 -1.72 2.58
CA TYR A 35 -11.64 -0.39 2.43
C TYR A 35 -12.78 0.61 2.41
N LYS A 36 -12.64 1.71 3.15
CA LYS A 36 -13.54 2.87 3.07
C LYS A 36 -12.76 4.11 2.69
N LEU A 37 -13.40 4.97 1.92
CA LEU A 37 -12.81 6.21 1.45
C LEU A 37 -13.54 7.37 2.09
N THR A 38 -12.76 8.30 2.64
CA THR A 38 -13.24 9.59 3.13
C THR A 38 -12.44 10.73 2.53
N ASP A 39 -13.05 11.90 2.44
CA ASP A 39 -12.39 13.07 1.87
C ASP A 39 -11.24 13.54 2.78
N ALA A 40 -10.07 13.83 2.19
CA ALA A 40 -8.97 14.46 2.92
C ALA A 40 -9.23 15.93 3.29
N TYR A 41 -10.20 16.59 2.65
CA TYR A 41 -10.69 17.92 3.04
C TYR A 41 -12.22 17.92 3.21
N PRO A 42 -12.76 18.21 4.40
CA PRO A 42 -14.20 18.13 4.65
C PRO A 42 -15.05 19.20 3.95
N THR A 43 -14.47 20.06 3.11
CA THR A 43 -15.22 20.96 2.22
C THR A 43 -15.77 20.17 1.03
N ALA A 44 -16.66 19.22 1.32
CA ALA A 44 -17.55 18.49 0.42
C ALA A 44 -17.07 18.42 -1.05
N ARG A 45 -15.89 17.84 -1.30
CA ARG A 45 -15.59 17.45 -2.67
C ARG A 45 -16.52 16.31 -2.97
N ASN A 46 -17.26 16.47 -4.05
CA ASN A 46 -17.84 15.34 -4.70
C ASN A 46 -16.63 14.48 -5.13
N GLY A 47 -16.66 13.14 -4.95
CA GLY A 47 -15.60 12.18 -5.38
C GLY A 47 -15.26 12.19 -6.89
N TRP A 48 -15.56 13.29 -7.56
CA TRP A 48 -15.48 13.64 -8.96
C TRP A 48 -14.37 14.68 -9.20
N ASP A 49 -14.03 15.48 -8.18
CA ASP A 49 -13.05 16.58 -8.28
C ASP A 49 -11.60 16.11 -8.01
N GLY A 50 -11.43 14.84 -7.68
CA GLY A 50 -10.12 14.23 -7.45
C GLY A 50 -9.38 14.78 -6.22
N GLY A 51 -8.12 14.38 -6.08
CA GLY A 51 -7.20 14.83 -5.03
C GLY A 51 -6.80 13.69 -4.08
N ALA A 52 -6.18 14.04 -2.95
CA ALA A 52 -5.86 13.03 -1.95
C ALA A 52 -7.13 12.59 -1.20
N PHE A 53 -7.24 11.28 -0.97
CA PHE A 53 -8.31 10.63 -0.22
C PHE A 53 -7.72 9.89 0.98
N TRP A 54 -8.46 9.84 2.09
CA TRP A 54 -8.14 8.92 3.17
C TRP A 54 -8.73 7.56 2.87
N VAL A 55 -7.87 6.54 2.81
CA VAL A 55 -8.27 5.15 2.73
C VAL A 55 -8.14 4.53 4.11
N HIS A 56 -9.25 3.95 4.57
CA HIS A 56 -9.39 3.26 5.83
C HIS A 56 -9.44 1.77 5.55
N GLU A 57 -8.41 1.05 5.93
CA GLU A 57 -8.36 -0.41 5.87
C GLU A 57 -8.99 -0.98 7.15
N ILE A 58 -9.99 -1.82 6.99
CA ILE A 58 -10.84 -2.31 8.07
C ILE A 58 -10.76 -3.84 8.12
N ASN A 59 -10.42 -4.37 9.29
CA ASN A 59 -10.43 -5.80 9.59
C ASN A 59 -11.42 -6.07 10.72
N GLY A 60 -12.47 -6.86 10.47
CA GLY A 60 -13.46 -7.22 11.49
C GLY A 60 -14.17 -6.01 12.14
N GLY A 61 -14.36 -4.94 11.36
CA GLY A 61 -14.99 -3.70 11.84
C GLY A 61 -14.06 -2.75 12.60
N GLN A 62 -12.76 -3.04 12.68
CA GLN A 62 -11.75 -2.15 13.27
C GLN A 62 -10.84 -1.57 12.18
N GLU A 63 -10.56 -0.28 12.24
CA GLU A 63 -9.55 0.36 11.37
C GLU A 63 -8.15 -0.13 11.78
N VAL A 64 -7.46 -0.79 10.85
CA VAL A 64 -6.10 -1.33 11.05
C VAL A 64 -5.03 -0.48 10.37
N LYS A 65 -5.40 0.28 9.35
CA LYS A 65 -4.51 1.19 8.63
C LYS A 65 -5.29 2.37 8.10
N LYS A 66 -4.68 3.54 8.15
CA LYS A 66 -5.18 4.75 7.49
C LYS A 66 -4.05 5.39 6.70
N PHE A 67 -4.28 5.68 5.42
CA PHE A 67 -3.27 6.27 4.55
C PHE A 67 -3.92 7.20 3.53
N LYS A 68 -3.11 8.10 2.96
CA LYS A 68 -3.54 8.95 1.85
C LYS A 68 -3.31 8.22 0.54
N SER A 69 -4.24 8.36 -0.40
CA SER A 69 -4.17 7.78 -1.73
C SER A 69 -4.71 8.76 -2.77
N PHE A 70 -4.45 8.49 -4.05
CA PHE A 70 -5.01 9.20 -5.20
C PHE A 70 -5.73 8.22 -6.10
N CYS A 71 -6.76 8.69 -6.80
CA CYS A 71 -7.41 7.92 -7.85
C CYS A 71 -6.45 7.76 -9.03
N LEU A 72 -6.39 6.57 -9.61
CA LEU A 72 -5.70 6.33 -10.88
C LEU A 72 -6.63 6.60 -12.05
N GLU A 73 -7.89 6.19 -11.93
CA GLU A 73 -8.87 6.25 -13.01
C GLU A 73 -9.81 7.44 -12.80
N LYS A 74 -9.95 8.32 -13.79
CA LYS A 74 -10.85 9.49 -13.69
C LYS A 74 -12.30 9.11 -13.96
N SER A 75 -12.53 8.13 -14.83
CA SER A 75 -13.87 7.72 -15.25
C SER A 75 -14.56 6.76 -14.25
N GLU A 76 -13.78 6.11 -13.42
CA GLU A 76 -14.17 5.21 -12.35
C GLU A 76 -14.57 5.96 -11.06
N ARG A 77 -15.50 5.38 -10.29
CA ARG A 77 -16.15 6.08 -9.17
C ARG A 77 -16.43 5.18 -8.00
N PHE A 78 -16.32 5.78 -6.83
CA PHE A 78 -16.73 5.20 -5.56
C PHE A 78 -17.73 6.14 -4.86
N ASN A 79 -18.40 5.59 -3.85
CA ASN A 79 -19.29 6.31 -2.96
C ASN A 79 -18.57 6.50 -1.62
N TRP A 80 -18.71 7.69 -1.04
CA TRP A 80 -18.18 8.00 0.28
C TRP A 80 -18.72 7.06 1.35
N ASP A 81 -17.89 6.79 2.37
CA ASP A 81 -18.23 5.99 3.56
C ASP A 81 -18.76 4.57 3.28
N THR A 82 -18.63 4.11 2.03
CA THR A 82 -19.05 2.79 1.58
C THR A 82 -17.89 1.82 1.72
N SER A 83 -18.17 0.61 2.24
CA SER A 83 -17.18 -0.46 2.30
C SER A 83 -16.99 -1.09 0.93
N TYR A 84 -15.74 -1.24 0.53
CA TYR A 84 -15.32 -1.96 -0.66
C TYR A 84 -14.42 -3.12 -0.29
N ASN A 85 -14.44 -4.16 -1.10
CA ASN A 85 -13.39 -5.16 -1.10
C ASN A 85 -12.25 -4.65 -2.00
N GLY A 86 -11.04 -5.18 -1.85
CA GLY A 86 -9.91 -4.72 -2.66
C GLY A 86 -8.82 -5.75 -2.85
N THR A 87 -8.11 -5.65 -3.97
CA THR A 87 -6.85 -6.36 -4.25
C THR A 87 -5.72 -5.37 -4.40
N ILE A 88 -4.50 -5.81 -4.11
CA ILE A 88 -3.29 -5.02 -4.26
C ILE A 88 -2.47 -5.65 -5.38
N ASP A 89 -2.36 -4.94 -6.49
CA ASP A 89 -1.77 -5.43 -7.74
C ASP A 89 -0.80 -4.38 -8.30
N PRO A 90 0.12 -4.71 -9.20
CA PRO A 90 0.99 -3.72 -9.84
C PRO A 90 0.29 -2.90 -10.94
N TYR A 91 -0.99 -3.18 -11.22
CA TYR A 91 -1.77 -2.59 -12.31
C TYR A 91 -3.21 -2.28 -11.85
N ALA A 92 -3.86 -1.34 -12.53
CA ALA A 92 -5.30 -1.15 -12.48
C ALA A 92 -6.02 -2.18 -13.35
N ILE A 93 -7.14 -2.71 -12.87
CA ILE A 93 -7.93 -3.72 -13.59
C ILE A 93 -8.93 -3.01 -14.50
N LYS A 94 -8.83 -3.21 -15.82
CA LYS A 94 -9.69 -2.58 -16.84
C LYS A 94 -9.69 -1.06 -16.78
N GLY A 95 -8.49 -0.47 -16.83
CA GLY A 95 -8.35 0.99 -16.93
C GLY A 95 -9.21 1.56 -18.07
N GLY A 96 -9.85 2.70 -17.81
CA GLY A 96 -10.87 3.28 -18.67
C GLY A 96 -10.38 3.56 -20.09
N ASN A 97 -9.07 3.75 -20.25
CA ASN A 97 -8.37 3.84 -21.52
C ASN A 97 -7.16 2.87 -21.49
N GLU A 98 -7.34 1.64 -21.98
CA GLU A 98 -6.20 0.71 -22.15
C GLU A 98 -5.06 1.44 -22.88
N SER A 99 -3.91 1.56 -22.21
CA SER A 99 -2.76 2.22 -22.78
C SER A 99 -2.12 1.29 -23.81
N PRO A 100 -1.70 1.76 -25.00
CA PRO A 100 -1.01 0.91 -25.97
C PRO A 100 0.33 0.36 -25.45
N SER A 101 0.82 0.81 -24.29
CA SER A 101 1.98 0.25 -23.59
C SER A 101 1.67 -0.91 -22.65
N ASP A 102 0.40 -1.27 -22.44
CA ASP A 102 0.02 -2.33 -21.52
C ASP A 102 0.56 -3.69 -21.98
N ALA A 103 1.35 -4.32 -21.11
CA ALA A 103 1.94 -5.62 -21.42
C ALA A 103 0.90 -6.74 -21.48
N THR A 104 -0.24 -6.58 -20.80
CA THR A 104 -1.31 -7.57 -20.72
C THR A 104 -2.67 -6.92 -20.97
N PRO A 105 -3.49 -7.45 -21.91
CA PRO A 105 -4.83 -6.93 -22.16
C PRO A 105 -5.70 -6.86 -20.89
N GLY A 106 -6.30 -5.70 -20.63
CA GLY A 106 -7.14 -5.44 -19.46
C GLY A 106 -6.38 -5.18 -18.15
N GLN A 107 -5.06 -5.00 -18.20
CA GLN A 107 -4.22 -4.56 -17.09
C GLN A 107 -3.51 -3.27 -17.50
N ASP A 108 -3.85 -2.19 -16.81
CA ASP A 108 -3.22 -0.88 -17.00
C ASP A 108 -2.08 -0.74 -15.97
N GLU A 109 -0.84 -0.86 -16.43
CA GLU A 109 0.32 -0.89 -15.54
C GLU A 109 0.59 0.50 -14.95
N LEU A 110 0.78 0.57 -13.63
CA LEU A 110 1.10 1.84 -12.98
C LEU A 110 2.39 2.45 -13.56
N ASP A 111 2.35 3.71 -14.00
CA ASP A 111 3.53 4.39 -14.55
C ASP A 111 4.54 4.74 -13.43
N ASP A 112 5.82 4.53 -13.72
CA ASP A 112 6.94 4.82 -12.81
C ASP A 112 6.92 6.28 -12.31
N LYS A 113 6.48 7.22 -13.15
CA LYS A 113 6.35 8.65 -12.82
C LYS A 113 5.22 8.90 -11.83
N THR A 114 4.11 8.17 -11.93
CA THR A 114 3.02 8.22 -10.95
C THR A 114 3.48 7.67 -9.62
N ALA A 115 4.17 6.53 -9.62
CA ALA A 115 4.77 5.97 -8.41
C ALA A 115 5.76 6.96 -7.75
N TYR A 116 6.61 7.61 -8.55
CA TYR A 116 7.51 8.66 -8.08
C TYR A 116 6.77 9.83 -7.42
N LEU A 117 5.75 10.38 -8.08
CA LEU A 117 4.97 11.49 -7.54
C LEU A 117 4.26 11.11 -6.24
N TYR A 118 3.70 9.90 -6.16
CA TYR A 118 3.06 9.44 -4.94
C TYR A 118 4.05 9.29 -3.78
N LEU A 119 5.23 8.71 -4.01
CA LEU A 119 6.27 8.63 -2.98
C LEU A 119 6.75 10.00 -2.53
N LYS A 120 6.94 10.93 -3.48
CA LYS A 120 7.29 12.32 -3.18
C LYS A 120 6.21 12.98 -2.32
N TYR A 121 4.94 12.79 -2.67
CA TYR A 121 3.81 13.31 -1.92
C TYR A 121 3.82 12.81 -0.47
N LEU A 122 4.01 11.51 -0.26
CA LEU A 122 4.09 10.94 1.08
C LEU A 122 5.29 11.51 1.87
N GLY A 123 6.45 11.62 1.24
CA GLY A 123 7.65 12.19 1.85
C GLY A 123 7.52 13.68 2.24
N SER A 124 6.81 14.47 1.43
CA SER A 124 6.67 15.91 1.65
C SER A 124 5.45 16.31 2.49
N TYR A 125 4.35 15.54 2.42
CA TYR A 125 3.05 15.99 2.96
C TYR A 125 2.36 14.98 3.88
N SER A 126 2.58 13.66 3.75
CA SER A 126 1.87 12.69 4.60
C SER A 126 2.38 12.66 6.04
N ALA A 127 3.65 12.99 6.29
CA ALA A 127 4.22 13.03 7.63
C ALA A 127 3.86 14.31 8.42
N ALA A 128 3.52 15.40 7.73
CA ALA A 128 3.29 16.71 8.36
C ALA A 128 1.81 17.14 8.37
N GLY A 129 0.90 16.40 7.70
CA GLY A 129 -0.52 16.78 7.59
C GLY A 129 -0.74 18.13 6.90
N SER A 130 0.23 18.60 6.12
CA SER A 130 0.38 19.99 5.69
C SER A 130 0.03 20.24 4.22
N SER A 131 -0.48 19.25 3.48
CA SER A 131 -0.96 19.53 2.13
C SER A 131 -2.19 20.45 2.16
N THR A 132 -2.40 21.17 1.05
CA THR A 132 -3.60 21.97 0.82
C THR A 132 -4.43 21.31 -0.28
N ALA A 133 -5.72 21.67 -0.37
CA ALA A 133 -6.58 21.18 -1.44
C ALA A 133 -6.01 21.46 -2.85
N ALA A 134 -5.37 22.62 -3.03
CA ALA A 134 -4.73 23.00 -4.29
C ALA A 134 -3.53 22.09 -4.62
N ILE A 135 -2.68 21.77 -3.65
CA ILE A 135 -1.56 20.82 -3.83
C ILE A 135 -2.11 19.45 -4.19
N ASP A 136 -3.10 18.96 -3.42
CA ASP A 136 -3.67 17.64 -3.63
C ASP A 136 -4.35 17.54 -5.02
N GLN A 137 -4.99 18.61 -5.49
CA GLN A 137 -5.54 18.68 -6.86
C GLN A 137 -4.45 18.72 -7.93
N ALA A 138 -3.33 19.44 -7.69
CA ALA A 138 -2.21 19.47 -8.63
C ALA A 138 -1.57 18.09 -8.80
N TYR A 139 -1.39 17.35 -7.69
CA TYR A 139 -0.93 15.96 -7.73
C TYR A 139 -1.91 15.06 -8.49
N GLN A 140 -3.21 15.15 -8.21
CA GLN A 140 -4.21 14.35 -8.91
C GLN A 140 -4.24 14.63 -10.43
N ALA A 141 -4.18 15.90 -10.83
CA ALA A 141 -4.18 16.26 -12.24
C ALA A 141 -2.91 15.76 -12.95
N ALA A 142 -1.75 15.86 -12.30
CA ALA A 142 -0.51 15.31 -12.85
C ALA A 142 -0.56 13.77 -12.98
N ILE A 143 -1.09 13.07 -11.98
CA ILE A 143 -1.30 11.61 -12.02
C ILE A 143 -2.22 11.24 -13.18
N TRP A 144 -3.40 11.83 -13.27
CA TRP A 144 -4.32 11.54 -14.37
C TRP A 144 -3.76 11.86 -15.75
N TYR A 145 -2.85 12.83 -15.87
CA TYR A 145 -2.21 13.10 -17.16
C TYR A 145 -1.13 12.08 -17.49
N ILE A 146 -0.40 11.57 -16.49
CA ILE A 146 0.61 10.52 -16.67
C ILE A 146 -0.05 9.19 -17.04
N GLU A 147 -1.14 8.85 -16.37
CA GLU A 147 -1.93 7.64 -16.63
C GLU A 147 -2.91 7.80 -17.83
N ASP A 148 -2.71 8.79 -18.70
CA ASP A 148 -3.53 9.07 -19.89
C ASP A 148 -5.06 9.24 -19.67
N GLU A 149 -5.50 9.47 -18.43
CA GLU A 149 -6.90 9.70 -18.03
C GLU A 149 -7.44 11.09 -18.39
N ILE A 150 -6.54 12.03 -18.70
CA ILE A 150 -6.89 13.35 -19.23
C ILE A 150 -5.96 13.74 -20.38
N THR A 151 -6.55 14.37 -21.40
CA THR A 151 -5.82 14.95 -22.53
C THR A 151 -5.73 16.47 -22.46
N THR A 152 -6.25 17.07 -21.39
CA THR A 152 -6.20 18.53 -21.19
C THR A 152 -4.81 18.94 -20.77
N ASP A 153 -4.28 19.97 -21.44
CA ASP A 153 -2.96 20.52 -21.11
C ASP A 153 -2.85 20.90 -19.63
N LEU A 154 -1.78 20.41 -18.98
CA LEU A 154 -1.47 20.78 -17.61
C LEU A 154 -1.00 22.22 -17.52
N THR A 155 -1.34 22.89 -16.42
CA THR A 155 -0.86 24.24 -16.10
C THR A 155 -0.44 24.34 -14.64
N GLY A 156 0.30 25.40 -14.29
CA GLY A 156 0.69 25.69 -12.91
C GLY A 156 1.47 24.55 -12.23
N ASP A 157 1.11 24.27 -10.98
CA ASP A 157 1.80 23.27 -10.15
C ASP A 157 1.71 21.85 -10.73
N ALA A 158 0.59 21.50 -11.39
CA ALA A 158 0.44 20.18 -12.01
C ALA A 158 1.45 19.97 -13.15
N LEU A 159 1.66 21.00 -13.97
CA LEU A 159 2.67 20.97 -15.05
C LEU A 159 4.09 20.86 -14.47
N ALA A 160 4.38 21.57 -13.37
CA ALA A 160 5.67 21.49 -12.71
C ALA A 160 5.95 20.07 -12.17
N LEU A 161 4.95 19.45 -11.52
CA LEU A 161 5.01 18.07 -11.03
C LEU A 161 5.21 17.07 -12.17
N TYR A 162 4.43 17.17 -13.25
CA TYR A 162 4.60 16.33 -14.43
C TYR A 162 5.98 16.49 -15.07
N THR A 163 6.46 17.72 -15.22
CA THR A 163 7.78 18.01 -15.79
C THR A 163 8.88 17.39 -14.94
N GLU A 164 8.79 17.52 -13.62
CA GLU A 164 9.75 16.91 -12.70
C GLU A 164 9.72 15.38 -12.80
N ALA A 165 8.52 14.78 -12.76
CA ALA A 165 8.37 13.34 -12.88
C ALA A 165 8.88 12.83 -14.23
N SER A 166 8.68 13.58 -15.32
CA SER A 166 9.19 13.21 -16.65
C SER A 166 10.71 13.24 -16.77
N ASN A 167 11.41 13.95 -15.87
CA ASN A 167 12.87 14.03 -15.83
C ASN A 167 13.49 13.10 -14.78
N THR A 168 12.69 12.26 -14.11
CA THR A 168 13.19 11.32 -13.11
C THR A 168 13.85 10.10 -13.76
N GLU A 169 14.84 9.52 -13.08
CA GLU A 169 15.38 8.19 -13.40
C GLU A 169 14.72 7.08 -12.56
N PHE A 170 13.65 7.41 -11.83
CA PHE A 170 12.90 6.46 -11.01
C PHE A 170 12.26 5.39 -11.92
N THR A 171 12.45 4.12 -11.55
CA THR A 171 11.99 2.96 -12.32
C THR A 171 11.47 1.84 -11.40
N ASN A 172 10.66 0.94 -11.95
CA ASN A 172 10.10 -0.27 -11.30
C ASN A 172 9.06 0.00 -10.19
N ASN A 173 8.35 1.12 -10.20
CA ASN A 173 7.30 1.53 -9.25
C ASN A 173 7.72 1.58 -7.76
N GLY A 174 8.95 1.18 -7.44
CA GLY A 174 9.47 1.04 -6.08
C GLY A 174 8.60 0.14 -5.21
N ARG A 175 7.90 0.76 -4.26
CA ARG A 175 6.98 0.10 -3.31
C ARG A 175 5.52 0.50 -3.53
N VAL A 176 5.26 1.23 -4.61
CA VAL A 176 3.91 1.66 -4.97
C VAL A 176 3.24 0.55 -5.76
N ALA A 177 2.00 0.30 -5.41
CA ALA A 177 1.10 -0.64 -6.06
C ALA A 177 -0.26 0.04 -6.26
N VAL A 178 -1.16 -0.68 -6.90
CA VAL A 178 -2.54 -0.29 -7.14
C VAL A 178 -3.47 -1.05 -6.20
N LEU A 179 -4.33 -0.33 -5.51
CA LEU A 179 -5.47 -0.86 -4.76
C LEU A 179 -6.70 -0.82 -5.68
N ASN A 180 -7.07 -1.98 -6.23
CA ASN A 180 -8.25 -2.15 -7.06
C ASN A 180 -9.47 -2.36 -6.18
N LEU A 181 -10.42 -1.42 -6.15
CA LEU A 181 -11.63 -1.52 -5.34
C LEU A 181 -12.77 -2.18 -6.12
N TYR A 182 -13.54 -3.04 -5.45
CA TYR A 182 -14.75 -3.65 -6.00
C TYR A 182 -15.87 -3.71 -4.96
N ASP A 183 -17.11 -3.66 -5.44
CA ASP A 183 -18.29 -3.86 -4.59
C ASP A 183 -18.52 -5.35 -4.26
N ASP A 184 -19.51 -5.63 -3.41
CA ASP A 184 -19.85 -7.00 -3.00
C ASP A 184 -20.36 -7.87 -4.16
N ALA A 185 -20.78 -7.26 -5.28
CA ALA A 185 -21.15 -7.98 -6.49
C ALA A 185 -19.94 -8.23 -7.42
N GLY A 186 -18.74 -7.79 -7.04
CA GLY A 186 -17.51 -7.94 -7.81
C GLY A 186 -17.36 -6.92 -8.94
N ASN A 187 -18.17 -5.86 -8.97
CA ASN A 187 -17.98 -4.79 -9.96
C ASN A 187 -16.82 -3.90 -9.51
N LEU A 188 -15.91 -3.63 -10.44
CA LEU A 188 -14.81 -2.67 -10.26
C LEU A 188 -15.38 -1.28 -9.99
N LYS A 189 -14.65 -0.53 -9.15
CA LYS A 189 -15.07 0.77 -8.67
C LYS A 189 -14.06 1.86 -8.94
N GLN A 190 -12.95 1.85 -8.23
CA GLN A 190 -11.91 2.87 -8.36
C GLN A 190 -10.57 2.22 -8.04
N SER A 191 -9.59 2.44 -8.89
CA SER A 191 -8.21 2.05 -8.67
C SER A 191 -7.46 3.19 -7.99
N GLN A 192 -6.64 2.85 -7.00
CA GLN A 192 -6.01 3.84 -6.12
C GLN A 192 -4.55 3.54 -5.85
N THR A 193 -3.73 4.57 -5.61
CA THR A 193 -2.32 4.38 -5.26
C THR A 193 -2.16 3.78 -3.85
N TYR A 194 -1.32 2.77 -3.70
CA TYR A 194 -1.10 2.07 -2.45
C TYR A 194 0.40 1.91 -2.17
N LEU A 195 0.83 2.22 -0.94
CA LEU A 195 2.20 1.95 -0.52
C LEU A 195 2.25 0.59 0.18
N VAL A 196 2.96 -0.35 -0.44
CA VAL A 196 3.23 -1.68 0.13
C VAL A 196 4.21 -1.52 1.30
N PRO A 197 3.83 -1.91 2.53
CA PRO A 197 4.74 -1.89 3.68
C PRO A 197 5.98 -2.74 3.43
N GLU A 198 7.12 -2.36 3.98
CA GLU A 198 8.31 -3.21 3.86
C GLU A 198 8.06 -4.56 4.52
N PRO A 199 8.49 -5.66 3.89
CA PRO A 199 8.36 -6.96 4.52
C PRO A 199 9.11 -7.00 5.86
N ALA A 200 8.48 -7.58 6.88
CA ALA A 200 9.13 -7.83 8.18
C ALA A 200 10.38 -8.72 8.08
N THR A 201 10.66 -9.29 6.90
CA THR A 201 11.89 -10.04 6.59
C THR A 201 13.14 -9.18 6.74
N ILE A 202 13.08 -7.86 6.52
CA ILE A 202 14.23 -6.98 6.77
C ILE A 202 14.53 -6.87 8.27
N MET A 203 13.49 -6.75 9.10
CA MET A 203 13.66 -6.81 10.55
C MET A 203 14.16 -8.19 11.00
N LEU A 204 13.59 -9.27 10.44
CA LEU A 204 14.03 -10.63 10.74
C LEU A 204 15.48 -10.89 10.31
N LEU A 205 15.90 -10.35 9.16
CA LEU A 205 17.27 -10.39 8.70
C LEU A 205 18.18 -9.62 9.67
N GLY A 206 17.76 -8.43 10.10
CA GLY A 206 18.47 -7.63 11.10
C GLY A 206 18.64 -8.39 12.42
N PHE A 207 17.55 -8.95 12.97
CA PHE A 207 17.60 -9.76 14.20
C PHE A 207 18.39 -11.05 14.01
N GLY A 208 18.30 -11.68 12.84
CA GLY A 208 19.08 -12.85 12.45
C GLY A 208 20.57 -12.55 12.53
N LEU A 209 21.04 -11.51 11.83
CA LEU A 209 22.45 -11.10 11.83
C LEU A 209 22.93 -10.66 13.22
N LEU A 210 22.12 -9.92 13.97
CA LEU A 210 22.44 -9.54 15.36
C LEU A 210 22.62 -10.77 16.26
N SER A 211 21.71 -11.75 16.17
CA SER A 211 21.77 -12.97 16.97
C SER A 211 23.00 -13.83 16.63
N LEU A 212 23.37 -13.96 15.35
CA LEU A 212 24.60 -14.61 14.92
C LEU A 212 25.85 -13.88 15.44
N GLY A 213 25.88 -12.55 15.33
CA GLY A 213 27.00 -11.73 15.81
C GLY A 213 27.25 -11.90 17.31
N MET A 214 26.18 -11.91 18.12
CA MET A 214 26.27 -12.17 19.56
C MET A 214 26.74 -13.60 19.86
N ALA A 215 26.28 -14.60 19.11
CA ALA A 215 26.67 -16.00 19.31
C ALA A 215 28.16 -16.24 18.99
N VAL A 216 28.68 -15.63 17.93
CA VAL A 216 30.11 -15.72 17.56
C VAL A 216 30.99 -15.03 18.61
N ARG A 217 30.56 -13.88 19.13
CA ARG A 217 31.31 -13.15 20.17
C ARG A 217 31.47 -13.96 21.46
N ARG A 218 30.45 -14.75 21.83
CA ARG A 218 30.50 -15.66 22.99
C ARG A 218 31.42 -16.87 22.79
N ARG A 219 31.77 -17.24 21.56
CA ARG A 219 32.71 -18.35 21.26
C ARG A 219 34.18 -17.90 21.26
N LYS A 220 34.44 -16.60 21.20
CA LYS A 220 35.79 -16.02 21.24
C LYS A 220 36.24 -15.60 22.66
N GLN A 221 35.35 -15.69 23.64
CA GLN A 221 35.66 -15.59 25.07
C GLN A 221 35.68 -16.97 25.68
#